data_AF-E2BLX3-F1
#
_entry.id   AF-E2BLX3-F1
#
_cell.length_a   1.000
_cell.length_b   1.000
_cell.length_c   1.000
_cell.angle_alpha   90.00
_cell.angle_beta   90.00
_cell.angle_gamma   90.00
#
_symmetry.space_group_name_H-M   'P 1'
#
loop_
_entity.id
_entity.type
_entity.pdbx_description
1 polymer ?
#
loop_
_entity_poly.entity_id
_entity_poly.type
_entity_poly.pdbx_seq_one_letter_code
_entity_poly.pdbx_strand_id
1 'polypeptide(L)'
;MANASIISDPSRDFSHIKDISNDKYLKKTEDILENIKFPNDFDVWSAQKQRDWVYNNLTELYQNMPDSLQNMIPAIFRPVDFDRSQEKLPEWMDMDKYRRGQKFVRDNYFSIIINIVMGAIYGFTFDDGLKTLILTRNSNTPYLSFIRYLSTILQMVTWYDGEPWVKGTKAYTDMQVTRAKHADINTKKSRITKEQVNAASKITNPLCSEQKLFLKDITATCPFENPE
;
A
#
# COMPACT_ATOMS: atom_id res chain seq x y z
N MET A 1 39.04 -2.88 1.45
CA MET A 1 38.20 -3.05 2.66
C MET A 1 38.00 -1.69 3.27
N ALA A 2 36.83 -1.05 3.04
CA ALA A 2 36.53 0.27 3.55
C ALA A 2 35.54 0.14 4.71
N ASN A 3 35.99 0.50 5.92
CA ASN A 3 35.15 0.60 7.11
C ASN A 3 34.27 1.85 6.97
N ALA A 4 32.96 1.66 6.81
CA ALA A 4 31.98 2.73 6.97
C ALA A 4 31.77 2.98 8.46
N SER A 5 32.36 4.05 9.01
CA SER A 5 32.01 4.54 10.33
C SER A 5 30.63 5.20 10.27
N ILE A 6 29.64 4.57 10.88
CA ILE A 6 28.33 5.18 11.12
C ILE A 6 28.56 6.34 12.08
N ILE A 7 28.39 7.57 11.60
CA ILE A 7 28.36 8.76 12.44
C ILE A 7 27.06 8.68 13.25
N SER A 8 27.16 8.20 14.50
CA SER A 8 26.07 8.25 15.47
C SER A 8 25.96 9.69 15.98
N ASP A 9 24.87 10.38 15.61
CA ASP A 9 24.48 11.66 16.18
C ASP A 9 24.15 11.47 17.68
N PRO A 10 24.92 12.06 18.61
CA PRO A 10 24.74 11.87 20.05
C PRO A 10 23.47 12.55 20.60
N SER A 11 22.73 13.32 19.79
CA SER A 11 21.43 13.89 20.18
C SER A 11 20.26 12.90 20.04
N ARG A 12 20.49 11.72 19.45
CA ARG A 12 19.50 10.67 19.28
C ARG A 12 19.91 9.41 20.04
N ASP A 13 19.83 9.50 21.36
CA ASP A 13 20.00 8.35 22.23
C ASP A 13 18.81 7.39 22.09
N PHE A 14 18.94 6.35 21.27
CA PHE A 14 17.97 5.26 21.15
C PHE A 14 18.27 4.07 22.08
N SER A 15 19.12 4.24 23.10
CA SER A 15 19.45 3.18 24.06
C SER A 15 18.22 2.59 24.76
N HIS A 16 17.20 3.41 24.98
CA HIS A 16 15.91 3.02 25.55
C HIS A 16 15.06 2.11 24.65
N ILE A 17 15.33 2.06 23.34
CA ILE A 17 14.62 1.18 22.40
C ILE A 17 15.25 -0.22 22.34
N LYS A 18 16.54 -0.35 22.69
CA LYS A 18 17.27 -1.63 22.66
C LYS A 18 16.78 -2.67 23.68
N ASP A 19 16.03 -2.25 24.70
CA ASP A 19 15.65 -3.08 25.85
C ASP A 19 14.17 -3.52 25.89
N ILE A 20 13.42 -3.32 24.81
CA ILE A 20 12.06 -3.83 24.71
C ILE A 20 12.11 -5.19 24.03
N SER A 21 11.91 -6.28 24.79
CA SER A 21 11.74 -7.60 24.17
C SER A 21 10.58 -7.55 23.18
N ASN A 22 10.67 -8.31 22.08
CA ASN A 22 9.60 -8.38 21.08
C ASN A 22 8.24 -8.63 21.73
N ASP A 23 8.16 -9.50 22.74
CA ASP A 23 6.91 -9.78 23.48
C ASP A 23 6.36 -8.55 24.21
N LYS A 24 7.22 -7.73 24.82
CA LYS A 24 6.79 -6.50 25.50
C LYS A 24 6.31 -5.44 24.50
N TYR A 25 6.92 -5.39 23.31
CA TYR A 25 6.49 -4.50 22.24
C TYR A 25 5.16 -4.98 21.61
N LEU A 26 5.05 -6.28 21.34
CA LEU A 26 3.84 -6.91 20.80
C LEU A 26 2.68 -6.74 21.76
N LYS A 27 2.86 -7.07 23.04
CA LYS A 27 1.84 -6.86 24.07
C LYS A 27 1.41 -5.40 24.19
N LYS A 28 2.36 -4.46 24.11
CA LYS A 28 2.03 -3.02 24.10
C LYS A 28 1.27 -2.61 22.84
N THR A 29 1.55 -3.22 21.70
CA THR A 29 0.86 -2.97 20.43
C THR A 29 -0.55 -3.57 20.44
N GLU A 30 -0.70 -4.79 20.97
CA GLU A 30 -1.97 -5.46 21.21
C GLU A 30 -2.83 -4.65 22.18
N ASP A 31 -2.30 -4.23 23.34
CA ASP A 31 -2.98 -3.35 24.29
C ASP A 31 -3.43 -2.04 23.61
N ILE A 32 -2.60 -1.45 22.75
CA ILE A 32 -2.98 -0.23 22.01
C ILE A 32 -4.14 -0.53 21.04
N LEU A 33 -4.09 -1.63 20.30
CA LEU A 33 -5.12 -2.01 19.33
C LEU A 33 -6.44 -2.40 20.00
N GLU A 34 -6.39 -3.14 21.11
CA GLU A 34 -7.56 -3.59 21.89
C GLU A 34 -8.28 -2.43 22.59
N ASN A 35 -7.54 -1.38 22.95
CA ASN A 35 -8.13 -0.19 23.58
C ASN A 35 -8.84 0.74 22.59
N ILE A 36 -8.61 0.57 21.28
CA ILE A 36 -9.30 1.36 20.25
C ILE A 36 -10.71 0.78 20.05
N LYS A 37 -11.68 1.33 20.80
CA LYS A 37 -13.09 0.94 20.69
C LYS A 37 -13.82 1.78 19.65
N PHE A 38 -13.96 1.21 18.45
CA PHE A 38 -14.86 1.77 17.45
C PHE A 38 -16.33 1.49 17.83
N PRO A 39 -17.26 2.34 17.40
CA PRO A 39 -18.70 2.05 17.47
C PRO A 39 -19.04 0.73 16.78
N ASN A 40 -19.96 -0.06 17.34
CA ASN A 40 -20.32 -1.37 16.80
C ASN A 40 -20.86 -1.34 15.36
N ASP A 41 -21.42 -0.20 14.93
CA ASP A 41 -21.94 0.03 13.59
C ASP A 41 -21.02 0.93 12.75
N PHE A 42 -19.77 1.13 13.17
CA PHE A 42 -18.83 2.02 12.48
C PHE A 42 -18.65 1.63 11.01
N ASP A 43 -18.56 0.34 10.70
CA ASP A 43 -18.35 -0.17 9.34
C ASP A 43 -19.52 0.06 8.38
N VAL A 44 -20.73 0.31 8.89
CA VAL A 44 -21.91 0.61 8.06
C VAL A 44 -22.10 2.10 7.81
N TRP A 45 -21.30 2.94 8.45
CA TRP A 45 -21.36 4.39 8.25
C TRP A 45 -20.83 4.79 6.88
N SER A 46 -21.25 5.97 6.42
CA SER A 46 -20.62 6.59 5.25
C SER A 46 -19.16 6.91 5.55
N ALA A 47 -18.30 6.86 4.54
CA ALA A 47 -16.87 7.17 4.70
C ALA A 47 -16.65 8.58 5.30
N GLN A 48 -17.54 9.54 5.01
CA GLN A 48 -17.51 10.87 5.62
C GLN A 48 -17.80 10.83 7.11
N LYS A 49 -18.84 10.09 7.53
CA LYS A 49 -19.19 9.95 8.95
C LYS A 49 -18.09 9.20 9.72
N GLN A 50 -17.48 8.18 9.13
CA GLN A 50 -16.31 7.49 9.70
C GLN A 50 -15.13 8.45 9.88
N ARG A 51 -14.79 9.24 8.84
CA ARG A 51 -13.74 10.27 8.90
C ARG A 51 -13.95 11.25 10.04
N ASP A 52 -15.13 11.86 10.07
CA ASP A 52 -15.44 12.93 11.01
C ASP A 52 -15.39 12.41 12.45
N TRP A 53 -15.90 11.18 12.68
CA TRP A 53 -15.79 10.54 13.97
C TRP A 53 -14.33 10.26 14.35
N VAL A 54 -13.53 9.66 13.47
CA VAL A 54 -12.11 9.39 13.77
C VAL A 54 -11.36 10.69 14.05
N TYR A 55 -11.58 11.72 13.22
CA TYR A 55 -10.97 13.05 13.40
C TYR A 55 -11.27 13.65 14.77
N ASN A 56 -12.54 13.60 15.19
CA ASN A 56 -12.99 14.15 16.47
C ASN A 56 -12.52 13.34 17.70
N ASN A 57 -12.12 12.08 17.51
CA ASN A 57 -11.67 11.20 18.59
C ASN A 57 -10.16 10.89 18.49
N LEU A 58 -9.40 11.55 17.61
CA LEU A 58 -7.99 11.25 17.33
C LEU A 58 -7.11 11.18 18.58
N THR A 59 -7.22 12.17 19.46
CA THR A 59 -6.39 12.28 20.65
C THR A 59 -6.67 11.17 21.66
N GLU A 60 -7.91 10.67 21.72
CA GLU A 60 -8.30 9.56 22.58
C GLU A 60 -7.90 8.20 21.99
N LEU A 61 -8.10 8.02 20.67
CA LEU A 61 -7.77 6.79 19.96
C LEU A 61 -6.24 6.60 19.82
N TYR A 62 -5.48 7.69 19.70
CA TYR A 62 -4.05 7.66 19.36
C TYR A 62 -3.20 8.56 20.26
N GLN A 63 -3.44 8.47 21.56
CA GLN A 63 -2.79 9.22 22.65
C GLN A 63 -1.26 9.23 22.59
N ASN A 64 -0.67 8.16 22.06
CA ASN A 64 0.78 7.96 21.97
C ASN A 64 1.38 8.38 20.61
N MET A 65 0.58 8.91 19.68
CA MET A 65 1.03 9.30 18.34
C MET A 65 1.34 10.80 18.29
N PRO A 66 2.48 11.24 17.71
CA PRO A 66 2.76 12.66 17.51
C PRO A 66 1.68 13.36 16.69
N ASP A 67 1.36 14.62 17.04
CA ASP A 67 0.33 15.42 16.37
C ASP A 67 0.53 15.52 14.84
N SER A 68 1.79 15.55 14.39
CA SER A 68 2.13 15.58 12.96
C SER A 68 1.66 14.34 12.20
N LEU A 69 1.52 13.21 12.88
CA LEU A 69 1.08 11.92 12.31
C LEU A 69 -0.40 11.65 12.59
N GLN A 70 -0.99 12.22 13.65
CA GLN A 70 -2.42 12.05 13.95
C GLN A 70 -3.29 12.46 12.76
N ASN A 71 -2.93 13.52 12.04
CA ASN A 71 -3.65 13.96 10.83
C ASN A 71 -3.59 12.97 9.65
N MET A 72 -2.68 11.99 9.66
CA MET A 72 -2.62 10.96 8.62
C MET A 72 -3.70 9.89 8.80
N ILE A 73 -4.16 9.63 10.03
CA ILE A 73 -5.11 8.54 10.31
C ILE A 73 -6.49 8.77 9.68
N PRO A 74 -7.12 9.96 9.82
CA PRO A 74 -8.42 10.22 9.19
C PRO A 74 -8.31 10.22 7.67
N ALA A 75 -7.11 10.48 7.12
CA ALA A 75 -6.89 10.47 5.68
C ALA A 75 -7.08 9.08 5.06
N ILE A 76 -6.91 8.00 5.82
CA ILE A 76 -7.16 6.61 5.37
C ILE A 76 -8.63 6.43 4.95
N PHE A 77 -9.54 7.12 5.63
CA PHE A 77 -10.96 7.04 5.33
C PHE A 77 -11.37 8.00 4.22
N ARG A 78 -10.48 8.87 3.71
CA ARG A 78 -10.79 9.80 2.61
C ARG A 78 -10.94 9.00 1.31
N PRO A 79 -12.02 9.18 0.54
CA PRO A 79 -12.16 8.49 -0.73
C PRO A 79 -11.10 9.07 -1.67
N VAL A 80 -10.57 8.24 -2.54
CA VAL A 80 -9.61 8.69 -3.55
C VAL A 80 -10.31 9.72 -4.46
N ASP A 81 -9.70 10.89 -4.57
CA ASP A 81 -10.15 11.95 -5.48
C ASP A 81 -9.66 11.64 -6.90
N PHE A 82 -10.56 11.12 -7.73
CA PHE A 82 -10.28 10.83 -9.13
C PHE A 82 -10.45 12.05 -10.05
N ASP A 83 -11.12 13.11 -9.61
CA ASP A 83 -11.52 14.26 -10.43
C ASP A 83 -10.48 15.39 -10.46
N ARG A 84 -9.45 15.28 -9.63
CA ARG A 84 -8.34 16.25 -9.62
C ARG A 84 -7.69 16.42 -11.00
N SER A 85 -7.57 17.66 -11.48
CA SER A 85 -6.84 17.95 -12.72
C SER A 85 -5.39 17.45 -12.66
N GLN A 86 -4.97 16.71 -13.69
CA GLN A 86 -3.60 16.21 -13.83
C GLN A 86 -2.60 17.32 -14.20
N GLU A 87 -3.06 18.33 -14.94
CA GLU A 87 -2.22 19.46 -15.39
C GLU A 87 -1.93 20.43 -14.24
N LYS A 88 -2.76 20.43 -13.18
CA LYS A 88 -2.57 21.28 -12.00
C LYS A 88 -1.70 20.59 -10.95
N LEU A 89 -0.44 21.02 -10.87
CA LEU A 89 0.46 20.63 -9.80
C LEU A 89 -0.10 21.01 -8.42
N PRO A 90 0.14 20.19 -7.38
CA PRO A 90 -0.18 20.57 -6.01
C PRO A 90 0.63 21.80 -5.58
N GLU A 91 0.05 22.62 -4.69
CA GLU A 91 0.73 23.78 -4.10
C GLU A 91 2.00 23.40 -3.34
N TRP A 92 2.05 22.18 -2.81
CA TRP A 92 3.23 21.64 -2.12
C TRP A 92 4.29 21.05 -3.05
N MET A 93 4.09 21.05 -4.38
CA MET A 93 5.06 20.50 -5.32
C MET A 93 6.33 21.35 -5.36
N ASP A 94 7.46 20.70 -5.07
CA ASP A 94 8.80 21.27 -5.15
C ASP A 94 9.54 20.64 -6.33
N MET A 95 9.69 21.42 -7.40
CA MET A 95 10.26 20.93 -8.66
C MET A 95 11.73 20.54 -8.53
N ASP A 96 12.50 21.19 -7.67
CA ASP A 96 13.90 20.85 -7.44
C ASP A 96 14.03 19.50 -6.71
N LYS A 97 13.14 19.22 -5.75
CA LYS A 97 13.03 17.89 -5.13
C LYS A 97 12.59 16.84 -6.14
N TYR A 98 11.61 17.15 -6.98
CA TYR A 98 11.13 16.23 -8.02
C TYR A 98 12.27 15.83 -8.96
N ARG A 99 13.02 16.79 -9.51
CA ARG A 99 14.15 16.53 -10.42
C ARG A 99 15.30 15.78 -9.75
N ARG A 100 15.59 16.07 -8.46
CA ARG A 100 16.54 15.27 -7.67
C ARG A 100 16.09 13.81 -7.52
N GLY A 101 14.80 13.57 -7.27
CA GLY A 101 14.23 12.24 -7.22
C GLY A 101 14.37 11.48 -8.55
N GLN A 102 14.09 12.15 -9.67
CA GLN A 102 14.31 11.56 -11.00
C GLN A 102 15.77 11.18 -11.24
N LYS A 103 16.72 12.06 -10.87
CA LYS A 103 18.15 11.74 -10.96
C LYS A 103 18.49 10.51 -10.11
N PHE A 104 18.04 10.45 -8.86
CA PHE A 104 18.27 9.31 -7.98
C PHE A 104 17.76 8.00 -8.58
N VAL A 105 16.57 8.00 -9.18
CA VAL A 105 16.03 6.82 -9.86
C VAL A 105 16.89 6.44 -11.06
N ARG A 106 17.26 7.40 -11.92
CA ARG A 106 18.12 7.14 -13.09
C ARG A 106 19.47 6.53 -12.72
N ASP A 107 20.06 6.99 -11.62
CA ASP A 107 21.33 6.47 -11.12
C ASP A 107 21.19 5.06 -10.49
N ASN A 108 19.96 4.62 -10.15
CA ASN A 108 19.70 3.39 -9.38
C ASN A 108 18.57 2.53 -9.97
N TYR A 109 18.34 2.58 -11.28
CA TYR A 109 17.16 1.99 -11.92
C TYR A 109 16.93 0.52 -11.54
N PHE A 110 17.99 -0.29 -11.58
CA PHE A 110 17.90 -1.71 -11.27
C PHE A 110 17.33 -1.96 -9.86
N SER A 111 17.88 -1.28 -8.85
CA SER A 111 17.43 -1.40 -7.47
C SER A 111 16.00 -0.88 -7.28
N ILE A 112 15.64 0.22 -7.94
CA ILE A 112 14.28 0.76 -7.90
C ILE A 112 13.27 -0.21 -8.52
N ILE A 113 13.58 -0.80 -9.67
CA ILE A 113 12.69 -1.77 -10.33
C ILE A 113 12.54 -3.03 -9.47
N ILE A 114 13.62 -3.58 -8.91
CA ILE A 114 13.52 -4.73 -7.98
C ILE A 114 12.64 -4.37 -6.78
N ASN A 115 12.85 -3.21 -6.18
CA ASN A 115 12.05 -2.76 -5.04
C ASN A 115 10.56 -2.65 -5.39
N ILE A 116 10.23 -2.14 -6.58
CA ILE A 116 8.84 -2.08 -7.07
C ILE A 116 8.24 -3.48 -7.20
N VAL A 117 8.98 -4.44 -7.76
CA VAL A 117 8.52 -5.83 -7.91
C VAL A 117 8.29 -6.47 -6.55
N MET A 118 9.25 -6.34 -5.63
CA MET A 118 9.13 -6.87 -4.26
C MET A 118 7.99 -6.21 -3.48
N GLY A 119 7.83 -4.90 -3.61
CA GLY A 119 6.73 -4.15 -3.00
C GLY A 119 5.37 -4.57 -3.56
N ALA A 120 5.27 -4.87 -4.85
CA ALA A 120 4.05 -5.40 -5.45
C ALA A 120 3.71 -6.80 -4.90
N ILE A 121 4.70 -7.70 -4.81
CA ILE A 121 4.52 -9.03 -4.22
C ILE A 121 4.09 -8.93 -2.76
N TYR A 122 4.73 -8.07 -1.98
CA TYR A 122 4.35 -7.80 -0.60
C TYR A 122 2.93 -7.25 -0.51
N GLY A 123 2.52 -6.36 -1.42
CA GLY A 123 1.14 -5.87 -1.48
C GLY A 123 0.09 -6.97 -1.70
N PHE A 124 0.45 -8.10 -2.30
CA PHE A 124 -0.45 -9.24 -2.51
C PHE A 124 -0.59 -10.15 -1.28
N THR A 125 0.21 -9.94 -0.23
CA THR A 125 -0.01 -10.64 1.05
C THR A 125 -1.23 -10.07 1.78
N PHE A 126 -1.65 -8.85 1.46
CA PHE A 126 -2.86 -8.23 1.97
C PHE A 126 -4.08 -8.62 1.12
N ASP A 127 -5.07 -9.20 1.78
CA ASP A 127 -6.27 -9.74 1.17
C ASP A 127 -7.05 -8.69 0.35
N ASP A 128 -7.20 -7.46 0.87
CA ASP A 128 -7.86 -6.37 0.15
C ASP A 128 -7.18 -6.02 -1.19
N GLY A 129 -5.85 -6.01 -1.20
CA GLY A 129 -5.05 -5.73 -2.39
C GLY A 129 -5.17 -6.86 -3.41
N LEU A 130 -5.01 -8.10 -2.96
CA LEU A 130 -5.08 -9.29 -3.80
C LEU A 130 -6.48 -9.50 -4.41
N LYS A 131 -7.54 -9.38 -3.61
CA LYS A 131 -8.93 -9.52 -4.09
C LYS A 131 -9.24 -8.51 -5.19
N THR A 132 -8.81 -7.26 -5.00
CA THR A 132 -8.97 -6.19 -5.99
C THR A 132 -8.25 -6.54 -7.31
N LEU A 133 -7.05 -7.12 -7.23
CA LEU A 133 -6.31 -7.58 -8.40
C LEU A 133 -7.06 -8.72 -9.13
N ILE A 134 -7.52 -9.74 -8.41
CA ILE A 134 -8.25 -10.88 -8.98
C ILE A 134 -9.53 -10.43 -9.68
N LEU A 135 -10.26 -9.48 -9.09
CA LEU A 135 -11.46 -8.89 -9.68
C LEU A 135 -11.23 -8.24 -11.04
N THR A 136 -10.01 -7.81 -11.36
CA THR A 136 -9.69 -7.24 -12.68
C THR A 136 -9.71 -8.30 -13.78
N ARG A 137 -9.51 -9.59 -13.44
CA ARG A 137 -9.38 -10.72 -14.38
C ARG A 137 -8.27 -10.57 -15.44
N ASN A 138 -7.36 -9.62 -15.26
CA ASN A 138 -6.28 -9.32 -16.20
C ASN A 138 -4.95 -10.03 -15.83
N SER A 139 -5.00 -11.02 -14.93
CA SER A 139 -3.82 -11.69 -14.37
C SER A 139 -4.11 -13.16 -14.01
N ASN A 140 -5.08 -13.77 -14.70
CA ASN A 140 -5.50 -15.15 -14.44
C ASN A 140 -4.61 -16.21 -15.12
N THR A 141 -3.64 -15.81 -15.95
CA THR A 141 -2.62 -16.69 -16.52
C THR A 141 -1.22 -16.09 -16.32
N PRO A 142 -0.15 -16.91 -16.25
CA PRO A 142 1.21 -16.39 -16.13
C PRO A 142 1.57 -15.38 -17.22
N TYR A 143 1.13 -15.60 -18.46
CA TYR A 143 1.37 -14.68 -19.57
C TYR A 143 0.65 -13.34 -19.39
N LEU A 144 -0.63 -13.32 -19.03
CA LEU A 144 -1.37 -12.07 -18.79
C LEU A 144 -0.80 -11.30 -17.60
N SER A 145 -0.39 -12.02 -16.54
CA SER A 145 0.33 -11.44 -15.41
C SER A 145 1.65 -10.81 -15.83
N PHE A 146 2.45 -11.50 -16.65
CA PHE A 146 3.70 -10.97 -17.19
C PHE A 146 3.46 -9.67 -17.97
N ILE A 147 2.51 -9.66 -18.90
CA ILE A 147 2.18 -8.47 -19.70
C ILE A 147 1.72 -7.31 -18.81
N ARG A 148 0.89 -7.59 -17.79
CA ARG A 148 0.45 -6.57 -16.83
C ARG A 148 1.64 -5.93 -16.12
N TYR A 149 2.51 -6.72 -15.50
CA TYR A 149 3.61 -6.19 -14.70
C TYR A 149 4.69 -5.53 -15.55
N LEU A 150 4.95 -6.05 -16.75
CA LEU A 150 5.81 -5.37 -17.72
C LEU A 150 5.23 -4.00 -18.09
N SER A 151 3.93 -3.92 -18.37
CA SER A 151 3.25 -2.65 -18.64
C SER A 151 3.34 -1.68 -17.45
N THR A 152 3.14 -2.16 -16.22
CA THR A 152 3.27 -1.34 -15.01
C THR A 152 4.68 -0.78 -14.85
N ILE A 153 5.72 -1.62 -15.01
CA ILE A 153 7.12 -1.19 -14.92
C ILE A 153 7.42 -0.13 -15.99
N LEU A 154 7.01 -0.36 -17.24
CA LEU A 154 7.22 0.59 -18.32
C LEU A 154 6.54 1.94 -18.05
N GLN A 155 5.32 1.95 -17.51
CA GLN A 155 4.63 3.18 -17.12
C GLN A 155 5.33 3.91 -15.97
N MET A 156 5.87 3.19 -14.99
CA MET A 156 6.62 3.82 -13.91
C MET A 156 7.91 4.48 -14.43
N VAL A 157 8.64 3.80 -15.32
CA VAL A 157 9.84 4.36 -15.97
C VAL A 157 9.50 5.66 -16.72
N THR A 158 8.39 5.70 -17.45
CA THR A 158 8.01 6.94 -18.16
C THR A 158 7.68 8.10 -17.21
N TRP A 159 7.17 7.83 -16.01
CA TRP A 159 6.98 8.86 -14.99
C TRP A 159 8.30 9.29 -14.34
N TYR A 160 9.25 8.37 -14.16
CA TYR A 160 10.57 8.71 -13.62
C TYR A 160 11.42 9.52 -14.59
N ASP A 161 11.23 9.34 -15.90
CA ASP A 161 11.97 10.08 -16.94
C ASP A 161 11.20 11.30 -17.48
N GLY A 162 9.90 11.41 -17.20
CA GLY A 162 9.02 12.43 -17.76
C GLY A 162 8.29 13.26 -16.72
N GLU A 163 7.34 14.08 -17.18
CA GLU A 163 6.49 14.89 -16.31
C GLU A 163 5.01 14.55 -16.58
N PRO A 164 4.34 13.85 -15.65
CA PRO A 164 2.98 13.37 -15.89
C PRO A 164 1.93 14.48 -15.95
N TRP A 165 2.27 15.73 -15.64
CA TRP A 165 1.39 16.90 -15.79
C TRP A 165 1.57 17.65 -17.12
N VAL A 166 2.57 17.30 -17.94
CA VAL A 166 2.82 17.98 -19.23
C VAL A 166 2.07 17.27 -20.34
N LYS A 167 1.01 17.90 -20.84
CA LYS A 167 0.14 17.38 -21.90
C LYS A 167 0.94 16.99 -23.16
N GLY A 168 0.54 15.87 -23.77
CA GLY A 168 1.17 15.35 -25.00
C GLY A 168 2.42 14.49 -24.76
N THR A 169 2.95 14.44 -23.55
CA THR A 169 4.06 13.52 -23.22
C THR A 169 3.56 12.10 -22.98
N LYS A 170 4.46 11.12 -23.14
CA LYS A 170 4.14 9.72 -22.80
C LYS A 170 3.80 9.56 -21.32
N ALA A 171 4.52 10.25 -20.43
CA ALA A 171 4.25 10.25 -18.99
C ALA A 171 2.82 10.71 -18.68
N TYR A 172 2.35 11.75 -19.36
CA TYR A 172 0.99 12.28 -19.21
C TYR A 172 -0.08 11.28 -19.66
N THR A 173 0.10 10.65 -20.81
CA THR A 173 -0.84 9.63 -21.31
C THR A 173 -0.85 8.39 -20.43
N ASP A 174 0.33 7.90 -20.03
CA ASP A 174 0.44 6.73 -19.15
C ASP A 174 -0.22 6.98 -17.79
N MET A 175 -0.08 8.19 -17.24
CA MET A 175 -0.73 8.58 -15.98
C MET A 175 -2.27 8.56 -16.11
N GLN A 176 -2.81 9.10 -17.21
CA GLN A 176 -4.26 9.05 -17.46
C GLN A 176 -4.77 7.61 -17.55
N VAL A 177 -4.06 6.73 -18.27
CA VAL A 177 -4.43 5.31 -18.39
C VAL A 177 -4.47 4.66 -17.02
N THR A 178 -3.48 4.91 -16.16
CA THR A 178 -3.45 4.37 -14.79
C THR A 178 -4.59 4.92 -13.94
N ARG A 179 -4.87 6.23 -14.01
CA ARG A 179 -6.00 6.85 -13.28
C ARG A 179 -7.33 6.25 -13.71
N ALA A 180 -7.55 6.06 -15.01
CA ALA A 180 -8.75 5.42 -15.53
C ALA A 180 -8.90 3.98 -15.01
N LYS A 181 -7.83 3.16 -15.09
CA LYS A 181 -7.84 1.79 -14.54
C LYS A 181 -8.21 1.75 -13.06
N HIS A 182 -7.67 2.67 -12.25
CA HIS A 182 -7.99 2.76 -10.83
C HIS A 182 -9.42 3.26 -10.56
N ALA A 183 -9.92 4.22 -11.34
CA ALA A 183 -11.30 4.69 -11.25
C ALA A 183 -12.31 3.59 -11.63
N ASP A 184 -12.02 2.82 -12.69
CA ASP A 184 -12.85 1.72 -13.15
C ASP A 184 -12.97 0.61 -12.10
N ILE A 185 -11.85 0.17 -11.53
CA ILE A 185 -11.88 -0.87 -10.49
C ILE A 185 -12.56 -0.38 -9.21
N ASN A 186 -12.37 0.90 -8.84
CA ASN A 186 -13.05 1.49 -7.69
C ASN A 186 -14.56 1.55 -7.91
N THR A 187 -15.01 1.98 -9.09
CA THR A 187 -16.42 2.00 -9.49
C THR A 187 -17.01 0.60 -9.54
N LYS A 188 -16.24 -0.39 -10.00
CA LYS A 188 -16.67 -1.79 -9.98
C LYS A 188 -16.84 -2.29 -8.55
N LYS A 189 -15.87 -2.02 -7.66
CA LYS A 189 -15.90 -2.42 -6.25
C LYS A 189 -17.06 -1.77 -5.51
N SER A 190 -17.40 -0.51 -5.80
CA SER A 190 -18.51 0.20 -5.15
C SER A 190 -19.90 -0.35 -5.52
N ARG A 191 -20.01 -1.18 -6.56
CA ARG A 191 -21.28 -1.77 -7.05
C ARG A 191 -21.51 -3.20 -6.57
N ILE A 192 -20.54 -3.79 -5.86
CA ILE A 192 -20.59 -5.18 -5.41
C ILE A 192 -20.37 -5.27 -3.90
N THR A 193 -21.02 -6.24 -3.25
CA THR A 193 -20.88 -6.45 -1.81
C THR A 193 -19.56 -7.16 -1.47
N LYS A 194 -19.14 -7.12 -0.20
CA LYS A 194 -17.94 -7.84 0.27
C LYS A 194 -18.04 -9.34 -0.02
N GLU A 195 -19.22 -9.93 0.12
CA GLU A 195 -19.49 -11.35 -0.16
C GLU A 195 -19.32 -11.66 -1.65
N GLN A 196 -19.80 -10.76 -2.52
CA GLN A 196 -19.62 -10.90 -3.96
C GLN A 196 -18.15 -10.75 -4.37
N VAL A 197 -17.40 -9.86 -3.73
CA VAL A 197 -15.94 -9.76 -3.91
C VAL A 197 -15.27 -11.07 -3.52
N ASN A 198 -15.56 -11.59 -2.33
CA ASN A 198 -14.99 -12.83 -1.80
C ASN A 198 -15.26 -14.03 -2.70
N ALA A 199 -16.50 -14.15 -3.19
CA ALA A 199 -16.89 -15.19 -4.13
C ALA A 199 -16.13 -15.07 -5.46
N ALA A 200 -16.03 -13.85 -6.01
CA ALA A 200 -15.34 -13.59 -7.27
C ALA A 200 -13.81 -13.69 -7.18
N SER A 201 -13.23 -13.55 -5.98
CA SER A 201 -11.80 -13.69 -5.73
C SER A 201 -11.36 -15.11 -5.41
N LYS A 202 -12.28 -16.06 -5.26
CA LYS A 202 -11.94 -17.45 -4.93
C LYS A 202 -11.24 -18.14 -6.10
N ILE A 203 -10.02 -18.62 -5.87
CA ILE A 203 -9.24 -19.38 -6.86
C ILE A 203 -9.33 -20.86 -6.50
N THR A 204 -10.11 -21.63 -7.27
CA THR A 204 -10.37 -23.05 -6.98
C THR A 204 -9.14 -23.95 -7.18
N ASN A 205 -8.27 -23.61 -8.15
CA ASN A 205 -7.08 -24.38 -8.47
C ASN A 205 -5.94 -23.43 -8.84
N PRO A 206 -5.22 -22.86 -7.86
CA PRO A 206 -4.09 -22.00 -8.15
C PRO A 206 -3.02 -22.83 -8.86
N LEU A 207 -2.41 -22.23 -9.89
CA LEU A 207 -1.39 -22.86 -10.72
C LEU A 207 -0.05 -22.92 -9.95
N CYS A 208 -0.02 -23.70 -8.88
CA CYS A 208 1.14 -23.89 -8.02
C CYS A 208 1.22 -25.39 -7.68
N SER A 209 2.04 -26.12 -8.46
CA SER A 209 2.31 -27.55 -8.25
C SER A 209 2.82 -27.86 -6.85
N GLU A 210 3.47 -26.89 -6.22
CA GLU A 210 4.08 -27.00 -4.90
C GLU A 210 3.19 -26.49 -3.78
N GLN A 211 1.97 -26.00 -4.06
CA GLN A 211 1.11 -25.38 -3.04
C GLN A 211 0.86 -26.33 -1.87
N LYS A 212 0.60 -27.61 -2.16
CA LYS A 212 0.36 -28.63 -1.13
C LYS A 212 1.60 -28.87 -0.27
N LEU A 213 2.79 -28.83 -0.88
CA LEU A 213 4.06 -29.00 -0.18
C LEU A 213 4.34 -27.78 0.71
N PHE A 214 4.19 -26.58 0.15
CA PHE A 214 4.37 -25.31 0.85
C PHE A 214 3.41 -25.16 2.03
N LEU A 215 2.13 -25.48 1.85
CA LEU A 215 1.14 -25.46 2.94
C LEU A 215 1.51 -26.45 4.05
N LYS A 216 1.94 -27.66 3.69
CA LYS A 216 2.41 -28.66 4.67
C LYS A 216 3.60 -28.14 5.47
N ASP A 217 4.58 -27.53 4.82
CA ASP A 217 5.78 -27.02 5.47
C ASP A 217 5.47 -25.81 6.38
N ILE A 218 4.59 -24.91 5.94
CA ILE A 218 4.10 -23.80 6.77
C ILE A 218 3.35 -24.33 7.99
N THR A 219 2.37 -25.22 7.82
CA THR A 219 1.57 -25.74 8.95
C THR A 219 2.44 -26.52 9.94
N ALA A 220 3.48 -27.19 9.48
CA ALA A 220 4.43 -27.88 10.35
C ALA A 220 5.35 -26.93 11.13
N THR A 221 5.64 -25.74 10.61
CA THR A 221 6.60 -24.78 11.19
C THR A 221 5.91 -23.66 12.00
N CYS A 222 4.68 -23.29 11.63
CA CYS A 222 3.83 -22.32 12.31
C CYS A 222 2.39 -22.85 12.31
N PRO A 223 1.93 -23.45 13.43
CA PRO A 223 0.53 -23.84 13.56
C PRO A 223 -0.32 -22.58 13.72
N PHE A 224 -0.84 -22.06 12.62
CA PHE A 224 -1.94 -21.10 12.67
C PHE A 224 -3.22 -21.84 13.08
N GLU A 225 -4.03 -21.24 13.96
CA GLU A 225 -5.41 -21.70 14.15
C GLU A 225 -6.13 -21.64 12.80
N ASN A 226 -6.84 -22.71 12.46
CA ASN A 226 -7.61 -22.75 11.22
C ASN A 226 -8.63 -21.61 11.24
N PRO A 227 -8.68 -20.76 10.19
CA PRO A 227 -9.77 -19.80 10.07
C PRO A 227 -11.08 -20.56 9.83
N GLU A 228 -12.08 -20.30 10.67
CA GLU A 228 -13.48 -20.74 10.46
C GLU A 228 -14.09 -20.20 9.17
#